data_AF-A0A524K5R9-F1
#
_entry.id   AF-A0A524K5R9-F1
#
_cell.length_a   1.000
_cell.length_b   1.000
_cell.length_c   1.000
_cell.angle_alpha   90.00
_cell.angle_beta   90.00
_cell.angle_gamma   90.00
#
_symmetry.space_group_name_H-M   'P 1'
#
loop_
_entity.id
_entity.type
_entity.pdbx_description
1 polymer ?
#
loop_
_entity_poly.entity_id
_entity_poly.type
_entity_poly.pdbx_seq_one_letter_code
_entity_poly.pdbx_strand_id
1 'polypeptide(L)' 'VGGSNYQVQVEVSAERRLTLGLRYIVNYARLRNEKTMELRLSNEIMDAANGVGASVKKRDDLHKMAEANKAYAHYRW' A
#
# COMPACT_ATOMS: atom_id res chain seq x y z
N VAL A 1 -8.41 -0.55 -27.44
CA VAL A 1 -8.82 0.31 -28.57
C VAL A 1 -8.76 1.76 -28.08
N GLY A 2 -7.92 2.60 -28.71
CA GLY A 2 -7.45 3.90 -28.19
C GLY A 2 -6.22 3.71 -27.29
N GLY A 3 -5.05 4.25 -27.66
CA GLY A 3 -3.72 3.97 -27.08
C GLY A 3 -3.46 4.47 -25.65
N SER A 4 -4.46 4.41 -24.76
CA SER A 4 -4.35 4.75 -23.35
C SER A 4 -4.28 3.48 -22.50
N ASN A 5 -3.33 3.41 -21.57
CA ASN A 5 -3.20 2.31 -20.61
C ASN A 5 -4.26 2.45 -19.51
N TYR A 6 -5.27 1.57 -19.50
CA TYR A 6 -6.30 1.54 -18.47
C TYR A 6 -5.84 0.71 -17.27
N GLN A 7 -5.95 1.29 -16.06
CA GLN A 7 -5.64 0.58 -14.82
C GLN A 7 -6.86 -0.20 -14.34
N VAL A 8 -6.93 -1.49 -14.65
CA VAL A 8 -7.98 -2.39 -14.16
C VAL A 8 -7.58 -2.92 -12.78
N GLN A 9 -8.43 -2.70 -11.79
CA GLN A 9 -8.19 -3.11 -10.41
C GLN A 9 -8.63 -4.55 -10.18
N VAL A 10 -7.82 -5.30 -9.45
CA VAL A 10 -8.06 -6.73 -9.17
C VAL A 10 -8.09 -6.92 -7.65
N GLU A 11 -9.04 -7.72 -7.17
CA GLU A 11 -9.11 -8.07 -5.76
C GLU A 11 -7.88 -8.88 -5.34
N VAL A 12 -7.33 -8.52 -4.17
CA VAL A 12 -6.13 -9.16 -3.62
C VAL A 12 -6.54 -10.31 -2.70
N SER A 13 -5.97 -11.49 -2.92
CA SER A 13 -6.17 -12.67 -2.06
C SER A 13 -5.69 -12.41 -0.63
N ALA A 14 -6.29 -13.11 0.34
CA ALA A 14 -5.99 -12.91 1.77
C ALA A 14 -4.50 -13.09 2.11
N GLU A 15 -3.86 -14.11 1.56
CA GLU A 15 -2.42 -14.37 1.74
C GLU A 15 -1.54 -13.22 1.19
N ARG A 16 -1.93 -12.68 0.04
CA ARG A 16 -1.20 -11.58 -0.60
C ARG A 16 -1.40 -10.27 0.15
N ARG A 17 -2.54 -10.05 0.81
CA ARG A 17 -2.77 -8.86 1.67
C ARG A 17 -1.76 -8.81 2.82
N LEU A 18 -1.51 -9.93 3.49
CA LEU A 18 -0.56 -10.01 4.61
C LEU A 18 0.87 -9.74 4.13
N THR A 19 1.27 -10.39 3.03
CA THR A 19 2.59 -10.19 2.42
C THR A 19 2.83 -8.74 2.00
N LEU A 20 1.83 -8.08 1.40
CA LEU A 20 1.92 -6.68 0.99
C LEU A 20 2.06 -5.74 2.19
N GLY A 21 1.27 -5.97 3.25
CA GLY A 21 1.34 -5.18 4.48
C GLY A 21 2.74 -5.22 5.12
N LEU A 22 3.26 -6.43 5.33
CA LEU A 22 4.62 -6.61 5.87
C LEU A 22 5.68 -5.97 4.98
N ARG A 23 5.57 -6.13 3.66
CA ARG A 23 6.52 -5.54 2.71
C ARG A 23 6.52 -4.01 2.78
N TYR A 24 5.35 -3.38 2.90
CA TYR A 24 5.26 -1.92 3.02
C TYR A 24 5.88 -1.43 4.32
N ILE A 25 5.55 -2.04 5.46
CA ILE A 25 6.12 -1.65 6.75
C ILE A 25 7.66 -1.73 6.72
N VAL A 26 8.22 -2.83 6.21
CA VAL A 26 9.69 -3.00 6.15
C VAL A 26 10.34 -1.99 5.19
N ASN A 27 9.74 -1.75 4.02
CA ASN A 27 10.30 -0.83 3.04
C ASN A 27 10.26 0.62 3.54
N TYR A 28 9.15 1.04 4.15
CA TYR A 28 9.01 2.41 4.66
C TYR A 28 9.82 2.63 5.93
N ALA A 29 9.95 1.63 6.82
CA ALA A 29 10.86 1.69 7.97
C ALA A 29 12.31 1.96 7.52
N ARG A 30 12.78 1.33 6.42
CA ARG A 30 14.14 1.55 5.90
C ARG A 30 14.39 2.99 5.43
N LEU A 31 13.36 3.66 4.92
CA LEU A 31 13.43 5.04 4.41
C LEU A 31 13.42 6.11 5.52
N ARG A 32 13.17 5.73 6.78
CA ARG A 32 13.19 6.65 7.92
C ARG A 32 14.62 7.06 8.29
N ASN A 33 14.80 8.31 8.72
CA ASN A 33 16.09 8.89 9.11
C ASN A 33 16.44 8.67 10.60
N GLU A 34 16.26 7.46 11.13
CA GLU A 34 16.61 7.18 12.53
C GLU A 34 17.94 6.42 12.67
N LYS A 35 18.49 6.34 13.87
CA LYS A 35 19.85 5.83 14.12
C LYS A 35 20.01 4.33 13.88
N THR A 36 19.05 3.52 14.32
CA THR A 36 19.11 2.04 14.20
C THR A 36 17.86 1.50 13.53
N MET A 37 17.99 0.35 12.85
CA MET A 37 16.84 -0.29 12.18
C MET A 37 15.76 -0.73 13.17
N GLU A 38 16.14 -1.06 14.41
CA GLU A 38 15.21 -1.40 15.48
C GLU A 38 14.31 -0.21 15.83
N LEU A 39 14.89 0.99 15.98
CA LEU A 39 14.14 2.21 16.24
C LEU A 39 13.21 2.55 15.06
N ARG A 40 13.74 2.44 13.83
CA ARG A 40 12.95 2.72 12.62
C ARG A 40 11.73 1.82 12.50
N LEU A 41 11.91 0.53 12.79
CA LEU A 41 10.84 -0.45 12.71
C LEU A 41 9.82 -0.26 13.83
N SER A 42 10.28 -0.05 15.07
CA SER A 42 9.37 0.16 16.20
C SER A 42 8.53 1.42 15.99
N ASN A 43 9.14 2.53 15.56
CA ASN A 43 8.42 3.76 15.28
C ASN A 43 7.48 3.64 14.09
N GLU A 44 7.85 2.95 13.01
CA GLU A 44 6.92 2.71 11.89
C GLU A 44 5.74 1.82 12.29
N ILE A 45 5.94 0.83 13.15
CA ILE A 45 4.85 -0.01 13.69
C ILE A 45 3.93 0.81 14.60
N MET A 46 4.50 1.65 15.47
CA MET A 46 3.73 2.53 16.35
C MET A 46 2.93 3.56 15.54
N ASP A 47 3.53 4.18 14.53
CA ASP A 47 2.84 5.10 13.62
C ASP A 47 1.72 4.37 12.88
N ALA A 48 1.99 3.18 12.34
CA ALA A 48 1.01 2.38 11.62
C ALA A 48 -0.17 1.95 12.50
N ALA A 49 0.06 1.65 13.78
CA ALA A 49 -0.98 1.35 14.75
C ALA A 49 -1.88 2.57 15.04
N ASN A 50 -1.32 3.78 15.00
CA ASN A 50 -2.06 5.03 15.10
C ASN A 50 -2.75 5.44 13.80
N GLY A 51 -2.64 4.63 12.73
CA GLY A 51 -3.16 4.97 11.40
C GLY A 51 -2.37 6.08 10.71
N VAL A 52 -1.16 6.36 11.16
CA VAL A 52 -0.25 7.37 10.63
C VAL A 52 0.97 6.66 10.00
N GLY A 53 1.77 7.38 9.23
CA GLY A 53 2.99 6.84 8.65
C GLY A 53 2.90 6.59 7.15
N ALA A 54 4.07 6.38 6.55
CA ALA A 54 4.20 6.30 5.10
C ALA A 54 3.64 4.98 4.54
N SER A 55 3.75 3.90 5.29
CA SER A 55 3.16 2.59 4.96
C SER A 55 1.63 2.64 4.91
N VAL A 56 0.99 3.28 5.89
CA VAL A 56 -0.48 3.45 5.92
C VAL A 56 -0.95 4.39 4.81
N LYS A 57 -0.27 5.52 4.62
CA LYS A 57 -0.59 6.44 3.53
C LYS A 57 -0.57 5.74 2.16
N LYS A 58 0.42 4.87 1.91
CA LYS A 58 0.52 4.11 0.66
C LYS A 58 -0.68 3.18 0.45
N ARG A 59 -1.14 2.50 1.51
CA ARG A 59 -2.34 1.66 1.48
C ARG A 59 -3.56 2.50 1.12
N ASP A 60 -3.73 3.64 1.78
CA ASP A 60 -4.91 4.50 1.59
C ASP A 60 -4.93 5.14 0.20
N ASP A 61 -3.78 5.57 -0.33
CA ASP A 61 -3.64 6.08 -1.70
C ASP A 61 -4.00 5.01 -2.73
N LEU A 62 -3.60 3.75 -2.51
CA LEU A 62 -3.98 2.63 -3.36
C LEU A 62 -5.47 2.32 -3.30
N HIS A 63 -6.08 2.37 -2.11
CA HIS A 63 -7.52 2.17 -1.96
C HIS A 63 -8.33 3.28 -2.65
N LYS A 64 -7.93 4.54 -2.50
CA LYS A 64 -8.55 5.68 -3.20
C LYS A 64 -8.42 5.57 -4.71
N MET A 65 -7.24 5.19 -5.20
CA MET A 65 -7.01 4.95 -6.63
C MET A 65 -7.87 3.79 -7.15
N ALA A 66 -8.07 2.75 -6.34
CA ALA A 66 -8.91 1.63 -6.71
C ALA A 66 -10.39 2.03 -6.77
N GLU A 67 -10.86 2.85 -5.83
CA GLU A 67 -12.22 3.38 -5.83
C GLU A 67 -12.49 4.31 -7.03
N ALA A 68 -11.53 5.18 -7.37
CA ALA A 68 -11.64 6.07 -8.53
C ALA A 68 -11.72 5.30 -9.86
N ASN A 69 -11.02 4.17 -9.96
CA ASN A 69 -11.00 3.33 -11.17
C ASN A 69 -12.05 2.20 -11.15
N LYS A 70 -12.99 2.20 -10.20
CA LYS A 70 -14.03 1.17 -10.08
C LYS A 70 -14.89 1.04 -11.34
N ALA A 71 -15.05 2.12 -12.10
CA ALA A 71 -15.76 2.12 -13.39
C ALA A 71 -15.13 1.20 -14.44
N TYR A 72 -13.82 0.93 -14.36
CA TYR A 72 -13.10 0.04 -15.27
C TYR A 72 -13.10 -1.43 -14.83
N ALA A 73 -13.76 -1.77 -13.71
CA ALA A 73 -13.87 -3.15 -13.23
C ALA A 73 -14.57 -4.08 -14.23
N HIS A 74 -15.42 -3.52 -15.09
CA HIS A 74 -16.14 -4.25 -16.14
C HIS A 74 -15.25 -4.72 -17.30
N TYR A 75 -14.00 -4.24 -17.42
CA TYR A 75 -13.02 -4.74 -18.40
C TYR A 75 -12.34 -6.05 -17.96
N ARG A 76 -12.73 -6.61 -16.81
CA ARG A 76 -12.25 -7.89 -16.27
C ARG A 76 -13.01 -9.05 -16.92
N TRP A 77 -12.78 -9.28 -18.21
CA TRP A 77 -13.17 -10.48 -18.95
C TRP A 77 -11.96 -11.01 -19.71
#